data_AF-A0A7T2MVN4-F1
#
_entry.id   AF-A0A7T2MVN4-F1
#
_cell.length_a   1.000
_cell.length_b   1.000
_cell.length_c   1.000
_cell.angle_alpha   90.00
_cell.angle_beta   90.00
_cell.angle_gamma   90.00
#
_symmetry.space_group_name_H-M   'P 1'
#
loop_
_entity.id
_entity.type
_entity.pdbx_description
1 polymer ?
#
loop_
_entity_poly.entity_id
_entity_poly.type
_entity_poly.pdbx_seq_one_letter_code
_entity_poly.pdbx_strand_id
1 'polypeptide(L)'
;MDWKSMAGRWFRRKACDVKRLIFVLSLGIYDEVPGKFGEWNNAVIGEPLKPFRRAADAIEASGLEYTILRPAWLTDEDIIDYELTSRNEPFKGTIVSRKSVAALITDIIDKPEKHIGENIGINQSVTDGDKPLFM
;
A
#
# COMPACT_ATOMS: atom_id res chain seq x y z
N MET A 1 -3.79 2.81 16.56
CA MET A 1 -4.20 1.38 16.71
C MET A 1 -2.94 0.59 17.06
N ASP A 2 -2.89 -0.14 18.18
CA ASP A 2 -1.66 -0.78 18.65
C ASP A 2 -1.44 -2.19 18.04
N TRP A 3 -0.17 -2.58 17.89
CA TRP A 3 0.27 -3.83 17.24
C TRP A 3 -0.32 -5.10 17.88
N LYS A 4 -0.58 -5.09 19.19
CA LYS A 4 -1.19 -6.22 19.90
C LYS A 4 -2.60 -6.51 19.39
N SER A 5 -3.33 -5.46 19.03
CA SER A 5 -4.68 -5.58 18.44
C SER A 5 -4.63 -6.14 17.01
N MET A 6 -3.56 -5.86 16.26
CA MET A 6 -3.34 -6.45 14.93
C MET A 6 -2.93 -7.92 15.05
N ALA A 7 -1.99 -8.25 15.93
CA ALA A 7 -1.57 -9.62 16.23
C ALA A 7 -2.76 -10.51 16.69
N GLY A 8 -3.68 -9.97 17.50
CA GLY A 8 -4.88 -10.68 17.93
C GLY A 8 -5.88 -10.98 16.80
N ARG A 9 -6.03 -10.10 15.81
CA ARG A 9 -6.83 -10.38 14.60
C ARG A 9 -6.13 -11.37 13.67
N TRP A 10 -4.81 -11.34 13.65
CA TRP A 10 -3.94 -12.26 12.91
C TRP A 10 -4.09 -13.72 13.36
N PHE A 11 -4.03 -13.98 14.67
CA PHE A 11 -4.28 -15.31 15.22
C PHE A 11 -5.70 -15.82 14.91
N ARG A 12 -6.69 -14.93 14.92
CA ARG A 12 -8.08 -15.27 14.64
C ARG A 12 -8.32 -15.68 13.19
N ARG A 13 -7.55 -15.12 12.24
CA ARG A 13 -7.64 -15.46 10.81
C ARG A 13 -7.16 -16.87 10.51
N LYS A 14 -6.03 -17.30 11.10
CA LYS A 14 -5.55 -18.69 11.00
C LYS A 14 -6.51 -19.68 11.66
N ALA A 15 -7.25 -19.26 12.67
CA ALA A 15 -8.29 -20.08 13.31
C ALA A 15 -9.57 -20.25 12.46
N CYS A 16 -9.77 -19.47 11.41
CA CYS A 16 -10.96 -19.52 10.55
C CYS A 16 -10.67 -19.97 9.10
N ASP A 17 -9.49 -20.55 8.82
CA ASP A 17 -9.06 -21.05 7.49
C ASP A 17 -9.16 -20.02 6.34
N VAL A 18 -8.97 -18.73 6.65
CA VAL A 18 -8.96 -17.69 5.61
C VAL A 18 -7.60 -17.65 4.93
N LYS A 19 -7.55 -17.96 3.63
CA LYS A 19 -6.31 -18.02 2.83
C LYS A 19 -5.97 -16.72 2.11
N ARG A 20 -6.97 -16.03 1.55
CA ARG A 20 -6.79 -14.79 0.76
C ARG A 20 -6.77 -13.56 1.65
N LEU A 21 -5.78 -12.67 1.46
CA LEU A 21 -5.66 -11.39 2.17
C LEU A 21 -5.32 -10.24 1.21
N ILE A 22 -6.14 -9.20 1.18
CA ILE A 22 -5.78 -7.89 0.61
C ILE A 22 -5.51 -6.94 1.78
N PHE A 23 -4.34 -6.32 1.83
CA PHE A 23 -3.94 -5.44 2.93
C PHE A 23 -3.42 -4.10 2.41
N VAL A 24 -4.04 -3.00 2.85
CA VAL A 24 -3.61 -1.65 2.47
C VAL A 24 -2.64 -1.10 3.52
N LEU A 25 -1.44 -0.73 3.08
CA LEU A 25 -0.42 -0.01 3.84
C LEU A 25 -0.24 1.39 3.24
N SER A 26 0.98 1.92 3.25
CA SER A 26 1.32 3.25 2.78
C SER A 26 2.62 3.18 1.98
N LEU A 27 2.79 4.09 1.03
CA LEU A 27 4.09 4.32 0.37
C LEU A 27 5.19 4.69 1.37
N GLY A 28 6.44 4.44 1.00
CA GLY A 28 7.62 4.88 1.76
C GLY A 28 8.04 3.91 2.86
N ILE A 29 7.34 2.79 3.04
CA ILE A 29 7.73 1.78 4.04
C ILE A 29 9.01 1.03 3.66
N TYR A 30 9.46 1.12 2.40
CA TYR A 30 10.66 0.52 1.82
C TYR A 30 11.70 1.57 1.36
N ASP A 31 11.54 2.85 1.69
CA ASP A 31 12.33 3.96 1.14
C ASP A 31 12.29 4.00 -0.40
N GLU A 32 11.18 3.60 -0.99
CA GLU A 32 10.96 3.43 -2.44
C GLU A 32 10.51 4.72 -3.15
N VAL A 33 10.50 5.84 -2.44
CA VAL A 33 10.06 7.14 -2.95
C VAL A 33 11.31 7.99 -3.19
N PRO A 34 11.72 8.24 -4.45
CA PRO A 34 12.94 8.97 -4.74
C PRO A 34 12.76 10.50 -4.66
N GLY A 35 13.89 11.21 -4.68
CA GLY A 35 13.94 12.66 -4.85
C GLY A 35 13.38 13.46 -3.68
N LYS A 36 13.11 14.74 -3.93
CA LYS A 36 12.63 15.69 -2.91
C LYS A 36 11.30 15.29 -2.28
N PHE A 37 10.44 14.62 -3.05
CA PHE A 37 9.19 14.09 -2.53
C PHE A 37 9.44 12.99 -1.49
N GLY A 38 10.40 12.10 -1.73
CA GLY A 38 10.83 11.10 -0.74
C GLY A 38 11.39 11.73 0.53
N GLU A 39 12.26 12.73 0.40
CA GLU A 39 12.81 13.48 1.53
C GLU A 39 11.70 14.14 2.37
N TRP A 40 10.76 14.81 1.69
CA TRP A 40 9.61 15.42 2.34
C TRP A 40 8.69 14.37 3.00
N ASN A 41 8.40 13.26 2.32
CA ASN A 41 7.58 12.17 2.85
C ASN A 41 8.20 11.58 4.12
N ASN A 42 9.51 11.34 4.12
CA ASN A 42 10.23 10.84 5.29
C ASN A 42 10.23 11.85 6.44
N ALA A 43 10.34 13.15 6.14
CA ALA A 43 10.23 14.18 7.16
C ALA A 43 8.83 14.30 7.79
N VAL A 44 7.77 14.03 7.02
CA VAL A 44 6.38 14.20 7.47
C VAL A 44 5.85 12.92 8.15
N ILE A 45 6.13 11.73 7.61
CA ILE A 45 5.57 10.46 8.10
C ILE A 45 6.56 9.31 8.30
N GLY A 46 7.88 9.50 8.10
CA GLY A 46 8.86 8.40 8.14
C GLY A 46 8.86 7.56 9.42
N GLU A 47 8.86 8.19 10.60
CA GLU A 47 8.82 7.47 11.88
C GLU A 47 7.52 6.65 12.08
N PRO A 48 6.32 7.24 11.86
CA PRO A 48 5.05 6.49 11.85
C PRO A 48 4.98 5.29 10.89
N LEU A 49 5.83 5.21 9.86
CA LEU A 49 5.85 4.11 8.89
C LEU A 49 6.57 2.84 9.38
N LYS A 50 7.41 2.93 10.41
CA LYS A 50 8.14 1.75 10.93
C LYS A 50 7.24 0.57 11.35
N PRO A 51 6.10 0.78 12.04
CA PRO A 51 5.14 -0.31 12.30
C PRO A 51 4.51 -0.89 11.03
N PHE A 52 4.30 -0.07 10.00
CA PHE A 52 3.74 -0.52 8.73
C PHE A 52 4.72 -1.43 8.00
N ARG A 53 6.02 -1.09 8.04
CA ARG A 53 7.09 -1.96 7.54
C ARG A 53 7.08 -3.33 8.22
N ARG A 54 7.01 -3.37 9.56
CA ARG A 54 6.93 -4.63 10.31
C ARG A 54 5.67 -5.43 9.98
N ALA A 55 4.55 -4.75 9.74
CA ALA A 55 3.32 -5.40 9.31
C ALA A 55 3.46 -6.02 7.91
N ALA A 56 4.11 -5.32 6.97
CA ALA A 56 4.42 -5.87 5.65
C ALA A 56 5.26 -7.14 5.77
N ASP A 57 6.34 -7.10 6.56
CA ASP A 57 7.23 -8.26 6.76
C ASP A 57 6.49 -9.47 7.34
N ALA A 58 5.62 -9.22 8.32
CA ALA A 58 4.79 -10.27 8.91
C ALA A 58 3.79 -10.85 7.90
N ILE A 59 3.21 -10.02 7.02
CA ILE A 59 2.33 -10.49 5.94
C ILE A 59 3.13 -11.33 4.93
N GLU A 60 4.26 -10.82 4.45
CA GLU A 60 5.13 -11.49 3.46
C GLU A 60 5.60 -12.86 3.97
N ALA A 61 5.91 -12.99 5.27
CA ALA A 61 6.36 -14.24 5.89
C ALA A 61 5.22 -15.19 6.36
N SER A 62 3.95 -14.84 6.13
CA SER A 62 2.83 -15.53 6.81
C SER A 62 2.39 -16.87 6.20
N GLY A 63 2.72 -17.09 4.92
CA GLY A 63 2.18 -18.16 4.09
C GLY A 63 0.74 -17.96 3.61
N LEU A 64 0.19 -16.74 3.74
CA LEU A 64 -1.12 -16.38 3.16
C LEU A 64 -1.01 -16.08 1.66
N GLU A 65 -2.12 -16.23 0.95
CA GLU A 65 -2.28 -15.69 -0.41
C GLU A 65 -2.55 -14.18 -0.31
N TYR A 66 -1.48 -13.43 -0.06
CA TYR A 66 -1.58 -12.00 0.21
C TYR A 66 -1.49 -11.15 -1.06
N THR A 67 -2.04 -9.93 -0.98
CA THR A 67 -1.70 -8.80 -1.84
C THR A 67 -1.58 -7.59 -0.94
N ILE A 68 -0.39 -6.98 -0.89
CA ILE A 68 -0.16 -5.73 -0.17
C ILE A 68 -0.32 -4.58 -1.17
N LEU A 69 -1.08 -3.56 -0.79
CA LEU A 69 -1.28 -2.34 -1.56
C LEU A 69 -0.66 -1.16 -0.83
N ARG A 70 0.25 -0.44 -1.48
CA ARG A 70 0.92 0.78 -0.99
C ARG A 70 0.46 1.95 -1.86
N PRO A 71 -0.68 2.59 -1.56
CA PRO A 71 -1.08 3.78 -2.28
C PRO A 71 -0.12 4.95 -2.01
N ALA A 72 0.04 5.81 -3.02
CA ALA A 72 0.60 7.14 -2.88
C ALA A 72 -0.33 8.05 -2.03
N TRP A 73 -0.06 9.36 -1.95
CA TRP A 73 -0.88 10.25 -1.13
C TRP A 73 -2.33 10.28 -1.61
N LEU A 74 -3.25 9.99 -0.70
CA LEU A 74 -4.66 9.78 -1.05
C LEU A 74 -5.40 11.10 -1.29
N THR A 75 -6.12 11.19 -2.41
CA THR A 75 -7.08 12.26 -2.72
C THR A 75 -8.52 11.75 -2.72
N ASP A 76 -9.47 12.67 -2.61
CA ASP A 76 -10.92 12.39 -2.75
C ASP A 76 -11.44 12.75 -4.16
N GLU A 77 -10.57 12.84 -5.15
CA GLU A 77 -10.97 13.11 -6.54
C GLU A 77 -11.83 11.96 -7.09
N ASP A 78 -12.87 12.32 -7.85
CA ASP A 78 -13.84 11.36 -8.42
C ASP A 78 -13.33 10.66 -9.70
N ILE A 79 -12.03 10.39 -9.77
CA ILE A 79 -11.34 9.81 -10.91
C ILE A 79 -10.89 8.38 -10.62
N ILE A 80 -10.86 7.53 -11.65
CA ILE A 80 -10.17 6.23 -11.62
C ILE A 80 -9.01 6.34 -12.61
N ASP A 81 -7.81 6.57 -12.07
CA ASP A 81 -6.56 6.65 -12.83
C ASP A 81 -5.43 6.20 -11.90
N TYR A 82 -4.78 5.10 -12.26
CA TYR A 82 -3.65 4.57 -11.53
C TYR A 82 -2.75 3.73 -12.43
N GLU A 83 -1.47 3.69 -12.06
CA GLU A 83 -0.50 2.71 -12.49
C GLU A 83 0.06 1.95 -11.28
N LEU A 84 0.68 0.81 -11.56
CA LEU A 84 1.21 -0.10 -10.56
C LEU A 84 2.74 -0.15 -10.63
N THR A 85 3.36 -0.25 -9.46
CA THR A 85 4.79 -0.52 -9.30
C THR A 85 4.98 -1.76 -8.43
N SER A 86 5.99 -2.58 -8.75
CA SER A 86 6.34 -3.72 -7.92
C SER A 86 7.03 -3.30 -6.62
N ARG A 87 7.31 -4.27 -5.74
CA ARG A 87 7.88 -4.04 -4.40
C ARG A 87 9.18 -3.24 -4.41
N ASN A 88 10.05 -3.51 -5.39
CA ASN A 88 11.40 -2.97 -5.45
C ASN A 88 11.55 -1.92 -6.56
N GLU A 89 10.44 -1.49 -7.16
CA GLU A 89 10.42 -0.40 -8.12
C GLU A 89 10.11 0.92 -7.42
N PRO A 90 10.74 2.03 -7.85
CA PRO A 90 10.42 3.34 -7.30
C PRO A 90 9.01 3.76 -7.71
N PHE A 91 8.35 4.53 -6.84
CA PHE A 91 7.11 5.21 -7.23
C PHE A 91 7.36 6.22 -8.37
N LYS A 92 6.35 6.36 -9.23
CA LYS A 92 6.32 7.27 -10.38
C LYS A 92 5.28 8.38 -10.25
N GLY A 93 4.79 8.60 -9.03
CA GLY A 93 3.72 9.54 -8.80
C GLY A 93 3.55 9.82 -7.32
N THR A 94 3.05 11.01 -7.03
CA THR A 94 2.98 11.53 -5.67
C THR A 94 1.63 11.28 -5.01
N ILE A 95 0.56 11.15 -5.80
CA ILE A 95 -0.83 11.05 -5.33
C ILE A 95 -1.59 9.90 -6.00
N VAL A 96 -2.72 9.52 -5.42
CA VAL A 96 -3.72 8.62 -6.04
C VAL A 96 -5.09 8.84 -5.41
N SER A 97 -6.18 8.77 -6.19
CA SER A 97 -7.53 8.88 -5.64
C SER A 97 -7.93 7.63 -4.83
N ARG A 98 -8.69 7.81 -3.74
CA ARG A 98 -9.29 6.69 -3.00
C ARG A 98 -10.17 5.82 -3.90
N LYS A 99 -10.82 6.42 -4.89
CA LYS A 99 -11.64 5.73 -5.89
C LYS A 99 -10.82 4.78 -6.76
N SER A 100 -9.61 5.17 -7.15
CA SER A 100 -8.67 4.31 -7.89
C SER A 100 -8.21 3.11 -7.06
N VAL A 101 -7.87 3.32 -5.79
CA VAL A 101 -7.49 2.24 -4.87
C VAL A 101 -8.66 1.27 -4.68
N ALA A 102 -9.88 1.78 -4.50
CA ALA A 102 -11.08 0.96 -4.37
C ALA A 102 -11.38 0.16 -5.66
N ALA A 103 -11.12 0.73 -6.84
CA ALA A 103 -11.28 0.03 -8.11
C ALA A 103 -10.34 -1.18 -8.20
N LEU A 104 -9.06 -1.02 -7.85
CA LEU A 104 -8.10 -2.14 -7.83
C LEU A 104 -8.51 -3.21 -6.80
N ILE A 105 -8.90 -2.81 -5.59
CA ILE A 105 -9.38 -3.75 -4.57
C ILE A 105 -10.58 -4.55 -5.08
N THR A 106 -11.52 -3.90 -5.76
CA THR A 106 -12.71 -4.55 -6.32
C THR A 106 -12.34 -5.52 -7.44
N ASP A 107 -11.42 -5.16 -8.34
CA ASP A 107 -10.93 -6.07 -9.38
C ASP A 107 -10.22 -7.30 -8.80
N ILE A 108 -9.45 -7.14 -7.72
CA ILE A 108 -8.83 -8.27 -7.02
C ILE A 108 -9.89 -9.13 -6.30
N ILE A 109 -10.95 -8.53 -5.76
CA ILE A 109 -12.06 -9.30 -5.15
C ILE A 109 -12.81 -10.10 -6.22
N ASP A 110 -13.04 -9.52 -7.41
CA ASP A 110 -13.70 -10.19 -8.54
C ASP A 110 -12.85 -11.34 -9.10
N LYS A 111 -11.51 -11.16 -9.11
CA LYS A 111 -10.53 -12.12 -9.63
C LYS A 111 -9.43 -12.39 -8.59
N PRO A 112 -9.73 -13.22 -7.57
CA PRO A 112 -8.86 -13.39 -6.40
C PRO A 112 -7.49 -13.99 -6.72
N GLU A 113 -7.34 -14.68 -7.85
CA GLU A 113 -6.06 -15.20 -8.33
C GLU A 113 -5.08 -14.12 -8.76
N LYS A 114 -5.54 -12.89 -9.03
CA LYS A 114 -4.67 -11.77 -9.39
C LYS A 114 -3.81 -11.36 -8.19
N HIS A 115 -2.57 -10.99 -8.50
CA HIS A 115 -1.66 -10.31 -7.58
C HIS A 115 -1.35 -11.09 -6.28
N ILE A 116 -1.45 -12.41 -6.30
CA ILE A 116 -1.08 -13.26 -5.16
C ILE A 116 0.43 -13.19 -4.94
N GLY A 117 0.83 -12.92 -3.69
CA GLY A 117 2.23 -12.78 -3.29
C GLY A 117 2.86 -11.44 -3.69
N GLU A 118 2.06 -10.49 -4.20
CA GLU A 118 2.56 -9.21 -4.67
C GLU A 118 2.43 -8.10 -3.62
N ASN A 119 3.38 -7.16 -3.69
CA ASN A 119 3.42 -5.95 -2.86
C ASN A 119 3.52 -4.72 -3.77
N ILE A 120 2.37 -4.10 -4.03
CA ILE A 120 2.15 -3.23 -5.18
C ILE A 120 2.03 -1.78 -4.73
N GLY A 121 2.85 -0.92 -5.30
CA GLY A 121 2.68 0.53 -5.21
C GLY A 121 1.60 1.01 -6.18
N ILE A 122 0.79 1.98 -5.76
CA ILE A 122 -0.30 2.53 -6.57
C ILE A 122 -0.15 4.05 -6.61
N ASN A 123 0.04 4.62 -7.80
CA ASN A 123 0.06 6.07 -8.01
C ASN A 123 -0.78 6.45 -9.23
N GLN A 124 -1.32 7.66 -9.23
CA GLN A 124 -1.97 8.25 -10.41
C GLN A 124 -0.92 8.57 -11.47
N SER A 125 -1.26 8.34 -12.73
CA SER A 125 -0.41 8.61 -13.89
C SER A 125 -0.06 10.11 -13.97
N VAL A 126 1.17 10.43 -14.38
CA VAL A 126 1.59 11.82 -14.66
C VAL A 126 1.44 12.75 -13.45
N THR A 127 1.73 12.24 -12.24
CA THR A 127 1.72 13.04 -10.99
C THR A 127 3.10 13.16 -10.35
N ASP A 128 4.16 12.95 -11.14
CA ASP A 128 5.54 13.20 -10.74
C ASP A 128 5.74 14.67 -10.33
N GLY A 129 6.39 14.90 -9.19
CA GLY A 129 6.62 16.24 -8.66
C GLY A 129 7.39 16.25 -7.34
N ASP A 130 7.87 17.43 -6.94
CA ASP A 130 8.67 17.62 -5.73
C ASP A 130 7.86 17.42 -4.43
N LYS A 131 6.53 17.51 -4.48
CA LYS A 131 5.55 17.45 -3.37
C LYS A 131 4.19 16.94 -3.89
N PRO A 132 3.28 16.44 -3.03
CA PRO A 132 1.93 16.13 -3.47
C PRO A 132 1.19 17.42 -3.86
N LEU A 133 0.25 17.33 -4.80
CA LEU A 133 -0.40 18.47 -5.45
C LEU A 133 -1.29 19.34 -4.54
N PHE A 134 -1.40 19.01 -3.25
CA PHE A 134 -2.21 19.74 -2.28
C PHE A 134 -1.45 19.88 -0.95
N MET A 135 -1.65 21.02 -0.29
CA MET A 135 -1.23 21.31 1.09
C MET A 135 -2.33 22.09 1.80
#